data_AF-A0A2E0ER53-F1
#
_entry.id   AF-A0A2E0ER53-F1
#
_cell.length_a   1.000
_cell.length_b   1.000
_cell.length_c   1.000
_cell.angle_alpha   90.00
_cell.angle_beta   90.00
_cell.angle_gamma   90.00
#
_symmetry.space_group_name_H-M   'P 1'
#
loop_
_entity.id
_entity.type
_entity.pdbx_description
1 polymer ?
#
loop_
_entity_poly.entity_id
_entity_poly.type
_entity_poly.pdbx_seq_one_letter_code
_entity_poly.pdbx_strand_id
1 'polypeptide(L)'
;MNKFILSIDQGTTSSRAVIYDKNFIVIDSLQKDVDQFFPKDGWVEHDAYSIWKDVKKLIKDLLKKNNIDSSQILSIGISNQRETTVMWDKTNGIPINRAIVWQDRRTNDICKKLIDQKLEEKVQKITGLIIDPY
;
A
#
# COMPACT_ATOMS: atom_id res chain seq x y z
N MET A 1 5.29 -31.59 6.02
CA MET A 1 4.53 -30.41 6.49
C MET A 1 4.20 -29.55 5.29
N ASN A 2 2.92 -29.32 5.00
CA ASN A 2 2.52 -28.43 3.90
C ASN A 2 2.87 -27.00 4.31
N LYS A 3 3.72 -26.38 3.50
CA LYS A 3 4.23 -25.02 3.67
C LYS A 3 3.46 -24.14 2.68
N PHE A 4 2.66 -23.21 3.20
CA PHE A 4 1.87 -22.26 2.41
C PHE A 4 2.62 -20.95 2.23
N ILE A 5 2.23 -20.17 1.23
CA ILE A 5 2.74 -18.82 0.98
C ILE A 5 1.56 -17.86 1.13
N LEU A 6 1.74 -16.80 1.92
CA LEU A 6 0.75 -15.72 2.04
C LEU A 6 1.20 -14.56 1.16
N SER A 7 0.32 -13.97 0.37
CA SER A 7 0.55 -12.66 -0.23
C SER A 7 -0.42 -11.64 0.34
N ILE A 8 0.07 -10.41 0.49
CA ILE A 8 -0.69 -9.22 0.84
C ILE A 8 -0.56 -8.29 -0.36
N ASP A 9 -1.70 -7.90 -0.93
CA ASP A 9 -1.79 -6.95 -2.02
C ASP A 9 -2.60 -5.75 -1.55
N GLN A 10 -1.90 -4.69 -1.15
CA GLN A 10 -2.49 -3.47 -0.63
C GLN A 10 -2.74 -2.50 -1.79
N GLY A 11 -3.89 -2.62 -2.45
CA GLY A 11 -4.26 -1.74 -3.57
C GLY A 11 -4.81 -0.39 -3.12
N THR A 12 -5.05 0.48 -4.10
CA THR A 12 -5.67 1.80 -3.88
C THR A 12 -7.10 1.65 -3.39
N THR A 13 -7.88 0.77 -4.01
CA THR A 13 -9.32 0.62 -3.75
C THR A 13 -9.66 -0.52 -2.80
N SER A 14 -8.78 -1.50 -2.65
CA SER A 14 -9.00 -2.64 -1.76
C SER A 14 -7.67 -3.21 -1.26
N SER A 15 -7.69 -3.77 -0.06
CA SER A 15 -6.62 -4.63 0.48
C SER A 15 -7.02 -6.09 0.28
N ARG A 16 -6.08 -6.93 -0.14
CA ARG A 16 -6.29 -8.36 -0.39
C ARG A 16 -5.25 -9.21 0.33
N ALA A 17 -5.67 -10.34 0.86
CA ALA A 17 -4.80 -11.41 1.32
C ALA A 17 -5.09 -12.68 0.50
N VAL A 18 -4.04 -13.37 0.03
CA VAL A 18 -4.16 -14.59 -0.78
C VAL A 18 -3.25 -15.66 -0.21
N ILE A 19 -3.73 -16.90 -0.10
CA ILE A 19 -2.91 -18.05 0.29
C ILE A 19 -2.66 -18.92 -0.94
N TYR A 20 -1.42 -19.36 -1.10
CA TYR A 20 -0.97 -20.28 -2.12
C TYR A 20 -0.41 -21.56 -1.51
N ASP A 21 -0.50 -22.65 -2.25
CA ASP A 21 0.25 -23.87 -1.97
C ASP A 21 1.72 -23.74 -2.43
N LYS A 22 2.50 -24.81 -2.22
CA LYS A 22 3.92 -24.87 -2.62
C LYS A 22 4.18 -24.80 -4.13
N ASN A 23 3.14 -25.02 -4.95
CA ASN A 23 3.20 -24.96 -6.41
C ASN A 23 2.68 -23.60 -6.93
N PHE A 24 2.48 -22.62 -6.03
CA PHE A 24 1.89 -21.31 -6.34
C PHE A 24 0.45 -21.38 -6.87
N ILE A 25 -0.29 -22.44 -6.53
CA ILE A 25 -1.73 -22.53 -6.82
C ILE A 25 -2.49 -21.77 -5.72
N VAL A 26 -3.39 -20.88 -6.12
CA VAL A 26 -4.27 -20.15 -5.20
C VAL A 26 -5.19 -21.14 -4.47
N ILE A 27 -5.13 -21.11 -3.14
CA ILE A 27 -6.05 -21.89 -2.28
C ILE A 27 -7.30 -21.07 -2.01
N ASP A 28 -7.13 -19.82 -1.57
CA ASP A 28 -8.22 -18.92 -1.22
C ASP A 28 -7.74 -17.47 -1.14
N SER A 29 -8.68 -16.52 -1.16
CA SER A 29 -8.39 -15.11 -0.96
C SER A 29 -9.54 -14.39 -0.25
N LEU A 30 -9.19 -13.33 0.48
CA LEU A 30 -10.15 -12.38 1.03
C LEU A 30 -9.72 -10.97 0.63
N GLN A 31 -10.70 -10.08 0.45
CA GLN A 31 -10.45 -8.67 0.19
C GLN A 31 -11.40 -7.77 0.97
N LYS A 32 -10.99 -6.53 1.17
CA LYS A 32 -11.79 -5.48 1.77
C LYS A 32 -11.50 -4.14 1.10
N ASP A 33 -12.55 -3.37 0.84
CA ASP A 33 -12.44 -2.04 0.24
C ASP A 33 -11.72 -1.06 1.20
N VAL A 34 -10.97 -0.12 0.61
CA VAL A 34 -10.24 0.94 1.31
C VAL A 34 -11.01 2.25 1.18
N ASP A 35 -11.34 2.86 2.32
CA ASP A 35 -12.03 4.14 2.37
C ASP A 35 -11.18 5.25 1.72
N GLN A 36 -11.80 5.97 0.78
CA GLN A 36 -11.20 7.10 0.09
C GLN A 36 -11.60 8.41 0.77
N PHE A 37 -10.64 9.30 1.01
CA PHE A 37 -10.91 10.61 1.57
C PHE A 37 -10.51 11.72 0.59
N PHE A 38 -11.44 12.65 0.36
CA PHE A 38 -11.27 13.77 -0.56
C PHE A 38 -11.45 15.10 0.19
N PRO A 39 -10.45 15.55 0.98
CA PRO A 39 -10.59 16.75 1.81
C PRO A 39 -10.69 18.05 0.98
N LYS A 40 -10.17 18.04 -0.25
CA LYS A 40 -10.20 19.15 -1.23
C LYS A 40 -10.18 18.59 -2.64
N ASP A 41 -10.52 19.42 -3.62
CA ASP A 41 -10.43 19.07 -5.04
C ASP A 41 -9.01 18.63 -5.40
N GLY A 42 -8.91 17.44 -5.99
CA GLY A 42 -7.64 16.82 -6.39
C GLY A 42 -6.81 16.26 -5.23
N TRP A 43 -7.28 16.30 -3.99
CA TRP A 43 -6.61 15.67 -2.86
C TRP A 43 -7.20 14.28 -2.60
N VAL A 44 -6.33 13.28 -2.45
CA VAL A 44 -6.72 11.88 -2.22
C VAL A 44 -5.92 11.34 -1.05
N GLU A 45 -6.62 10.90 -0.01
CA GLU A 45 -6.02 10.44 1.23
C GLU A 45 -6.58 9.08 1.67
N HIS A 46 -5.75 8.30 2.36
CA HIS A 46 -6.18 7.09 3.07
C HIS A 46 -5.85 7.16 4.56
N ASP A 47 -6.65 6.50 5.40
CA ASP A 47 -6.26 6.25 6.79
C ASP A 47 -5.32 5.05 6.87
N ALA A 48 -4.02 5.31 7.09
CA ALA A 48 -2.99 4.29 7.19
C ALA A 48 -3.24 3.30 8.35
N TYR A 49 -3.85 3.76 9.45
CA TYR A 49 -4.17 2.90 10.58
C TYR A 49 -5.35 1.97 10.26
N SER A 50 -6.33 2.47 9.49
CA SER A 50 -7.43 1.64 8.96
C SER A 50 -6.89 0.55 8.01
N ILE A 51 -6.05 0.92 7.04
CA ILE A 51 -5.38 -0.03 6.13
C ILE A 51 -4.67 -1.14 6.92
N TRP A 52 -3.87 -0.78 7.93
CA TRP A 52 -3.15 -1.74 8.76
C TRP A 52 -4.08 -2.71 9.50
N LYS A 53 -5.15 -2.19 10.11
CA LYS A 53 -6.16 -3.00 10.81
C LYS A 53 -6.84 -3.98 9.87
N ASP A 54 -7.14 -3.55 8.65
CA ASP A 54 -7.84 -4.35 7.66
C ASP A 54 -6.97 -5.47 7.11
N VAL A 55 -5.71 -5.19 6.78
CA VAL A 55 -4.73 -6.23 6.40
C VAL A 55 -4.61 -7.28 7.50
N LYS A 56 -4.45 -6.86 8.77
CA LYS A 56 -4.40 -7.81 9.90
C LYS A 56 -5.66 -8.67 10.02
N LYS A 57 -6.83 -8.07 9.79
CA LYS A 57 -8.10 -8.78 9.85
C LYS A 57 -8.22 -9.80 8.72
N LEU A 58 -7.91 -9.39 7.48
CA LEU A 58 -7.93 -10.26 6.31
C LEU A 58 -7.05 -11.49 6.49
N ILE A 59 -5.83 -11.32 6.99
CA ILE A 59 -4.90 -12.44 7.24
C ILE A 59 -5.51 -13.41 8.27
N LYS A 60 -6.00 -12.89 9.40
CA LYS A 60 -6.60 -13.72 10.46
C LYS A 60 -7.82 -14.48 9.95
N ASP A 61 -8.72 -13.79 9.26
CA ASP A 61 -9.96 -14.36 8.74
C ASP A 61 -9.66 -15.42 7.67
N LEU A 62 -8.68 -15.17 6.80
CA LEU A 62 -8.27 -16.09 5.73
C LEU A 62 -7.64 -17.37 6.29
N LEU A 63 -6.74 -17.27 7.27
CA LEU A 63 -6.14 -18.43 7.94
C LEU A 63 -7.20 -19.25 8.69
N LYS A 64 -8.07 -18.56 9.45
CA LYS A 64 -9.15 -19.20 10.21
C LYS A 64 -10.14 -19.93 9.28
N LYS A 65 -10.54 -19.28 8.19
CA LYS A 65 -11.47 -19.86 7.18
C LYS A 65 -10.92 -21.16 6.58
N ASN A 66 -9.60 -21.24 6.38
CA ASN A 66 -8.94 -22.40 5.76
C ASN A 66 -8.36 -23.40 6.78
N ASN A 67 -8.58 -23.19 8.09
CA ASN A 67 -8.01 -24.00 9.17
C ASN A 67 -6.48 -24.18 9.05
N ILE A 68 -5.77 -23.10 8.70
CA ILE A 68 -4.31 -23.07 8.54
C ILE A 68 -3.70 -22.43 9.78
N ASP A 69 -2.78 -23.12 10.43
CA ASP A 69 -1.99 -22.54 11.52
C ASP A 69 -0.93 -21.59 10.95
N SER A 70 -0.69 -20.46 11.62
CA SER A 70 0.31 -19.47 11.19
C SER A 70 1.72 -20.04 11.06
N SER A 71 2.08 -21.08 11.83
CA SER A 71 3.36 -21.78 11.73
C SER A 71 3.55 -22.56 10.42
N GLN A 72 2.48 -22.76 9.65
CA GLN A 72 2.52 -23.39 8.33
C GLN A 72 2.79 -22.39 7.20
N ILE A 73 2.79 -21.08 7.48
CA ILE A 73 3.16 -20.05 6.52
C ILE A 73 4.69 -19.99 6.42
N LEU A 74 5.21 -20.31 5.24
CA LEU A 74 6.65 -20.31 4.97
C LEU A 74 7.18 -18.90 4.73
N SER A 75 6.41 -18.08 4.02
CA SER A 75 6.80 -16.73 3.63
C SER A 75 5.58 -15.85 3.42
N ILE A 76 5.82 -14.54 3.49
CA ILE A 76 4.84 -13.50 3.19
C ILE A 76 5.39 -12.64 2.06
N GLY A 77 4.68 -12.59 0.94
CA GLY A 77 4.90 -11.62 -0.13
C GLY A 77 4.08 -10.36 0.11
N ILE A 78 4.65 -9.19 -0.10
CA ILE A 78 3.97 -7.90 0.06
C ILE A 78 4.07 -7.14 -1.26
N SER A 79 2.90 -6.75 -1.78
CA SER A 79 2.71 -5.82 -2.89
C SER A 79 1.83 -4.67 -2.41
N ASN A 80 2.03 -3.48 -2.97
CA ASN A 80 1.32 -2.29 -2.53
C ASN A 80 1.09 -1.31 -3.67
N GLN A 81 0.11 -0.42 -3.49
CA GLN A 81 -0.01 0.82 -4.25
C GLN A 81 1.28 1.62 -4.06
N ARG A 82 1.96 1.90 -5.17
CA ARG A 82 3.23 2.63 -5.15
C ARG A 82 2.97 4.12 -4.91
N GLU A 83 4.05 4.88 -4.72
CA GLU A 83 4.11 6.35 -4.48
C GLU A 83 3.39 6.88 -3.22
N THR A 84 2.28 6.25 -2.79
CA THR A 84 1.50 6.62 -1.61
C THR A 84 2.39 6.74 -0.38
N THR A 85 2.37 7.92 0.26
CA THR A 85 3.32 8.29 1.29
C THR A 85 2.67 8.35 2.66
N VAL A 86 3.29 7.68 3.64
CA VAL A 86 2.89 7.67 5.05
C VAL A 86 4.04 8.18 5.90
N MET A 87 3.74 9.07 6.85
CA MET A 87 4.68 9.53 7.87
C MET A 87 4.13 9.19 9.26
N TRP A 88 4.99 8.67 10.13
CA TRP A 88 4.61 8.21 11.47
C TRP A 88 5.70 8.55 12.49
N ASP A 89 5.31 8.57 13.76
CA ASP A 89 6.24 8.72 14.88
C ASP A 89 6.95 7.39 15.15
N LYS A 90 8.28 7.39 15.09
CA LYS A 90 9.13 6.20 15.27
C LYS A 90 8.95 5.52 16.62
N THR A 91 8.59 6.26 17.67
CA THR A 91 8.50 5.76 19.05
C THR A 91 7.21 4.98 19.30
N ASN A 92 6.09 5.43 18.73
CA ASN A 92 4.77 4.85 18.99
C ASN A 92 4.11 4.22 17.75
N GLY A 93 4.65 4.44 16.54
CA GLY A 93 4.13 3.91 15.29
C GLY A 93 2.84 4.58 14.80
N ILE A 94 2.42 5.68 15.41
CA ILE A 94 1.17 6.38 15.09
C ILE A 94 1.41 7.27 13.85
N PRO A 95 0.58 7.14 12.79
CA PRO A 95 0.62 8.06 11.66
C PRO A 95 0.34 9.48 12.13
N ILE A 96 1.18 10.44 11.74
CA ILE A 96 0.98 11.83 12.14
C ILE A 96 -0.10 12.53 11.31
N ASN A 97 -0.45 11.94 10.15
CA ASN A 97 -1.52 12.37 9.26
C ASN A 97 -1.99 11.17 8.43
N ARG A 98 -3.05 11.34 7.64
CA ARG A 98 -3.47 10.39 6.61
C ARG A 98 -2.36 10.20 5.58
N ALA A 99 -2.36 9.03 4.96
CA ALA A 99 -1.52 8.74 3.82
C ALA A 99 -1.91 9.63 2.64
N ILE A 100 -0.94 10.22 1.96
CA ILE A 100 -1.16 10.96 0.71
C ILE A 100 -1.05 9.95 -0.41
N VAL A 101 -2.14 9.75 -1.15
CA VAL A 101 -2.24 8.73 -2.21
C VAL A 101 -1.54 9.24 -3.48
N TRP A 102 -1.02 8.33 -4.30
CA TRP A 102 -0.38 8.64 -5.59
C TRP A 102 -1.25 9.48 -6.56
N GLN A 103 -2.58 9.45 -6.41
CA GLN A 103 -3.49 10.26 -7.23
C GLN A 103 -3.56 11.73 -6.79
N ASP A 104 -2.99 12.05 -5.64
CA ASP A 104 -3.08 13.36 -5.00
C ASP A 104 -2.32 14.43 -5.79
N ARG A 105 -2.95 15.58 -6.03
CA ARG A 105 -2.40 16.67 -6.84
C ARG A 105 -1.94 17.86 -6.00
N ARG A 106 -1.89 17.76 -4.66
CA ARG A 106 -1.60 18.89 -3.76
C ARG A 106 -0.22 19.49 -3.96
N THR A 107 0.73 18.73 -4.50
CA THR A 107 2.11 19.16 -4.73
C THR A 107 2.35 19.73 -6.14
N ASN A 108 1.29 19.95 -6.94
CA ASN A 108 1.38 20.58 -8.27
C ASN A 108 2.25 21.85 -8.28
N ASP A 109 2.07 22.76 -7.32
CA ASP A 109 2.83 24.01 -7.27
C ASP A 109 4.30 23.79 -6.84
N ILE A 110 4.59 22.72 -6.10
CA ILE A 110 5.97 22.32 -5.79
C ILE A 110 6.62 21.78 -7.06
N CYS A 111 5.94 20.92 -7.82
CA CYS A 111 6.41 20.39 -9.09
C CYS A 111 6.72 21.52 -10.09
N LYS A 112 5.81 22.49 -10.26
CA LYS A 112 6.04 23.68 -11.10
C LYS A 112 7.29 24.45 -10.69
N LYS A 113 7.50 24.70 -9.39
CA LYS A 113 8.71 25.39 -8.92
C LYS A 113 9.99 24.64 -9.24
N LEU A 114 9.99 23.31 -9.21
CA LEU A 114 11.15 22.50 -9.59
C LEU A 114 11.41 22.54 -11.11
N ILE A 115 10.34 22.56 -11.91
CA ILE A 115 10.41 22.75 -13.36
C ILE A 115 10.96 24.13 -13.71
N ASP A 116 10.47 25.20 -13.05
CA ASP A 116 10.96 26.57 -13.24
C ASP A 116 12.44 26.72 -12.89
N GLN A 117 12.95 25.88 -11.98
CA GLN A 117 14.38 25.77 -11.63
C GLN A 117 15.20 24.92 -12.63
N LYS A 118 14.58 24.46 -13.72
CA LYS A 118 15.18 23.60 -14.76
C LYS A 118 15.76 22.30 -14.22
N LEU A 119 15.09 21.70 -13.22
CA LEU A 119 15.56 20.46 -12.58
C LEU A 119 15.07 19.18 -13.27
N GLU A 120 14.19 19.27 -14.27
CA GLU A 120 13.57 18.10 -14.94
C GLU A 120 14.59 17.10 -15.47
N GLU A 121 15.56 17.57 -16.27
CA GLU A 121 16.58 16.70 -16.87
C GLU A 121 17.41 15.98 -15.79
N LYS A 122 17.74 16.69 -14.71
CA LYS A 122 18.49 16.13 -13.59
C LYS A 122 17.68 15.04 -12.87
N VAL A 123 16.40 15.29 -12.60
CA VAL A 123 15.51 14.33 -11.94
C VAL A 123 15.35 13.08 -12.80
N GLN A 124 15.07 13.25 -14.09
CA GLN A 124 14.88 12.14 -15.02
C GLN A 124 16.16 11.30 -15.17
N LYS A 125 17.33 11.93 -15.26
CA LYS A 125 18.61 11.22 -15.35
C LYS A 125 18.93 10.39 -14.11
N ILE A 126 18.57 10.87 -12.91
CA ILE A 126 18.89 10.19 -11.65
C ILE A 126 17.85 9.11 -11.32
N THR A 127 16.57 9.41 -11.54
CA THR A 127 15.45 8.60 -11.02
C THR A 127 14.70 7.83 -12.10
N GLY A 128 14.84 8.21 -13.36
CA GLY A 128 13.98 7.74 -14.46
C GLY A 128 12.56 8.34 -14.45
N LEU A 129 12.23 9.17 -13.45
CA LEU A 129 10.90 9.75 -13.28
C LEU A 129 10.81 11.17 -13.87
N ILE A 130 9.57 11.59 -14.12
CA ILE A 130 9.24 12.99 -14.42
C ILE A 130 8.92 13.76 -13.13
N ILE A 131 8.92 15.08 -13.20
CA ILE A 131 8.45 15.92 -12.09
C ILE A 131 6.92 16.06 -12.22
N ASP A 132 6.19 15.18 -11.55
CA ASP A 132 4.72 15.20 -11.47
C ASP A 132 4.30 14.81 -10.04
N PRO A 133 3.13 15.24 -9.55
CA PRO A 133 2.66 14.81 -8.23
C PRO A 133 2.04 13.40 -8.20
N TYR A 134 2.06 12.67 -9.33
CA TYR A 134 1.77 11.24 -9.44
C TYR A 134 2.64 10.37 -8.51
#